data_AF-A0A7X8AUP8-F1
#
_entry.id   AF-A0A7X8AUP8-F1
#
_cell.length_a   1.000
_cell.length_b   1.000
_cell.length_c   1.000
_cell.angle_alpha   90.00
_cell.angle_beta   90.00
_cell.angle_gamma   90.00
#
_symmetry.space_group_name_H-M   'P 1'
#
loop_
_entity.id
_entity.type
_entity.pdbx_description
1 polymer ?
#
loop_
_entity_poly.entity_id
_entity_poly.type
_entity_poly.pdbx_seq_one_letter_code
_entity_poly.pdbx_strand_id
1 'polypeptide(L)' 'MIIKAVFDRIENGCAVLLPDNLNIEINLPISKWKNNCRKGEVVSIMVYNSGELRLIG' A
#
# COMPACT_ATOMS: atom_id res chain seq x y z
N MET A 1 -10.72 2.30 -8.31
CA MET A 1 -11.08 2.70 -6.93
C MET A 1 -9.85 3.28 -6.24
N ILE A 2 -10.01 4.26 -5.35
CA ILE A 2 -8.89 4.78 -4.54
C ILE A 2 -9.13 4.35 -3.08
N ILE A 3 -8.09 3.81 -2.45
CA ILE A 3 -8.12 3.34 -1.06
C ILE A 3 -7.01 4.06 -0.31
N LYS A 4 -7.32 4.60 0.87
CA LYS A 4 -6.30 5.08 1.81
C LYS A 4 -5.86 3.93 2.70
N ALA A 5 -4.56 3.80 2.88
CA ALA A 5 -3.98 2.79 3.74
C ALA A 5 -2.79 3.35 4.52
N VAL A 6 -2.60 2.84 5.72
CA VAL A 6 -1.45 3.13 6.57
C VAL A 6 -0.37 2.10 6.31
N PHE A 7 0.86 2.56 6.13
CA PHE A 7 2.01 1.67 6.09
C PHE A 7 2.31 1.15 7.50
N ASP A 8 2.25 -0.17 7.68
CA ASP A 8 2.46 -0.81 8.98
C ASP A 8 3.89 -1.37 9.13
N ARG A 9 4.30 -2.26 8.23
CA ARG A 9 5.59 -2.97 8.34
C ARG A 9 6.14 -3.40 6.98
N ILE A 10 7.42 -3.78 6.97
CA ILE A 10 8.04 -4.50 5.84
C ILE A 10 8.18 -5.95 6.24
N GLU A 11 7.70 -6.84 5.39
CA GLU A 11 7.78 -8.28 5.59
C GLU A 11 8.09 -8.95 4.26
N ASN A 12 9.10 -9.82 4.21
CA ASN A 12 9.48 -10.57 3.00
C ASN A 12 9.68 -9.71 1.73
N GLY A 13 10.24 -8.50 1.87
CA GLY A 13 10.45 -7.58 0.74
C GLY A 13 9.17 -6.89 0.24
N CYS A 14 8.07 -7.01 0.98
CA CYS A 14 6.81 -6.31 0.71
C CYS A 14 6.50 -5.30 1.82
N ALA A 15 5.98 -4.15 1.42
CA ALA A 15 5.27 -3.23 2.28
C ALA A 15 3.89 -3.80 2.59
N VAL A 16 3.59 -3.95 3.88
CA VAL A 16 2.28 -4.34 4.37
C VAL A 16 1.51 -3.06 4.69
N LEU A 17 0.38 -2.88 4.00
CA LEU A 17 -0.49 -1.72 4.13
C LEU A 17 -1.84 -2.12 4.72
N LEU A 18 -2.32 -1.30 5.65
CA LEU A 18 -3.60 -1.49 6.35
C LEU A 18 -4.59 -0.42 5.89
N PRO A 19 -5.55 -0.75 5.02
CA PRO A 19 -6.61 0.16 4.59
C PRO A 19 -7.63 0.45 5.71
N ASP A 20 -8.02 1.72 5.85
CA ASP A 20 -8.87 2.18 6.97
C ASP A 20 -10.28 1.57 6.98
N ASN A 21 -10.77 1.18 5.80
CA ASN A 21 -12.17 0.76 5.58
C ASN A 21 -12.32 -0.70 5.13
N LEU A 22 -11.23 -1.48 5.15
CA LEU A 22 -11.25 -2.87 4.71
C LEU A 22 -10.46 -3.73 5.69
N ASN A 23 -11.01 -4.88 6.07
CA ASN A 23 -10.35 -5.80 6.98
C ASN A 23 -9.41 -6.76 6.21
N ILE A 24 -8.53 -6.18 5.38
CA ILE A 24 -7.58 -6.91 4.52
C ILE A 24 -6.19 -6.30 4.68
N GLU A 25 -5.14 -7.10 4.46
CA GLU A 25 -3.79 -6.58 4.28
C GLU A 25 -3.48 -6.43 2.79
N ILE A 26 -2.83 -5.33 2.42
CA ILE A 26 -2.36 -5.10 1.05
C ILE A 26 -0.84 -5.23 1.04
N ASN A 27 -0.34 -6.26 0.35
CA ASN A 27 1.09 -6.51 0.20
C ASN A 27 1.59 -5.95 -1.13
N LEU A 28 2.49 -4.97 -1.06
CA LEU A 28 3.12 -4.36 -2.24
C LEU A 28 4.63 -4.54 -2.21
N PRO A 29 5.26 -5.08 -3.26
CA PRO A 29 6.72 -5.17 -3.33
C PRO A 29 7.36 -3.79 -3.13
N ILE A 30 8.34 -3.69 -2.23
CA ILE A 30 9.03 -2.42 -1.96
C ILE A 30 9.76 -1.88 -3.20
N SER A 31 10.10 -2.75 -4.16
CA SER A 31 10.67 -2.35 -5.45
C SER A 31 9.76 -1.45 -6.28
N LYS A 32 8.45 -1.44 -6.00
CA LYS A 32 7.48 -0.54 -6.65
C LYS A 32 7.31 0.79 -5.92
N TRP A 33 7.95 0.98 -4.76
CA TRP A 33 7.92 2.22 -4.00
C TRP A 33 9.07 3.12 -4.45
N LYS A 34 8.73 4.33 -4.93
CA LYS A 34 9.75 5.32 -5.33
C LYS A 34 10.35 6.09 -4.15
N ASN A 35 9.70 6.08 -2.99
CA ASN A 35 10.10 6.81 -1.78
C ASN A 35 10.30 5.84 -0.61
N ASN A 36 11.09 6.29 0.38
CA ASN A 36 11.28 5.56 1.63
C ASN A 36 9.96 5.43 2.38
N CYS A 37 9.46 4.20 2.53
CA CYS A 37 8.28 3.90 3.33
C CYS A 37 8.55 4.22 4.81
N ARG A 38 7.67 4.98 5.46
CA ARG A 38 7.73 5.19 6.91
C ARG A 38 6.56 4.53 7.63
N LYS A 39 6.84 3.83 8.74
CA LYS A 39 5.80 3.30 9.64
C LYS A 39 4.84 4.41 10.07
N GLY A 40 3.54 4.18 9.89
CA GLY A 40 2.47 5.15 10.18
C GLY A 40 2.18 6.14 9.06
N GLU A 41 2.90 6.10 7.94
CA GLU A 41 2.63 6.95 6.78
C GLU A 41 1.32 6.55 6.10
N VAL A 42 0.48 7.54 5.78
CA VAL A 42 -0.76 7.34 5.03
C VAL A 42 -0.47 7.46 3.54
N VAL A 43 -0.78 6.41 2.78
CA VAL A 43 -0.64 6.38 1.33
C VAL A 43 -2.00 6.19 0.67
N SER A 44 -2.15 6.73 -0.54
CA SER A 44 -3.30 6.41 -1.38
C SER A 44 -2.89 5.37 -2.43
N ILE A 45 -3.76 4.38 -2.62
CA ILE A 45 -3.56 3.29 -3.58
C ILE A 45 -4.69 3.34 -4.60
N MET A 46 -4.35 3.42 -5.87
CA MET A 46 -5.29 3.22 -6.97
C MET A 46 -5.37 1.74 -7.30
N VAL A 47 -6.58 1.20 -7.22
CA VAL A 47 -6.95 -0.16 -7.63
C VAL A 47 -7.66 -0.09 -8.98
N TYR A 48 -7.09 -0.71 -10.00
CA TYR A 48 -7.70 -0.82 -11.33
C TYR A 48 -8.57 -2.07 -11.42
N ASN A 49 -9.53 -2.09 -12.36
CA ASN A 49 -10.39 -3.25 -12.58
C ASN A 49 -9.62 -4.50 -13.05
N SER A 50 -8.39 -4.33 -13.55
CA SER A 50 -7.46 -5.42 -13.87
C SER A 50 -6.86 -6.10 -12.64
N GLY A 51 -7.08 -5.56 -11.44
CA GLY A 51 -6.39 -5.98 -10.20
C GLY A 51 -5.02 -5.32 -10.03
N GLU A 52 -4.57 -4.47 -10.95
CA GLU A 52 -3.34 -3.71 -10.79
C GLU A 52 -3.47 -2.69 -9.64
N LEU A 53 -2.40 -2.58 -8.85
CA LEU A 53 -2.27 -1.62 -7.74
C LEU A 53 -1.17 -0.61 -8.06
N ARG A 54 -1.47 0.69 -7.90
CA ARG A 54 -0.49 1.77 -7.99
C ARG A 54 -0.56 2.68 -6.77
N LEU A 55 0.61 3.03 -6.25
CA LEU A 55 0.71 4.13 -5.30
C LEU A 55 0.46 5.45 -6.03
N ILE A 56 -0.37 6.30 -5.44
CA ILE A 56 -0.68 7.64 -5.90
C ILE A 56 -0.44 8.59 -4.73
N GLY A 57 0.67 9.32 -4.80
CA GLY A 57 1.19 10.20 -3.75
C GLY A 57 2.50 10.82 -4.20
#